data_AF-A0A7S0B563-F1
#
_entry.id   AF-A0A7S0B563-F1
#
_cell.length_a   1.000
_cell.length_b   1.000
_cell.length_c   1.000
_cell.angle_alpha   90.00
_cell.angle_beta   90.00
_cell.angle_gamma   90.00
#
_symmetry.space_group_name_H-M   'P 1'
#
loop_
_entity.id
_entity.type
_entity.pdbx_description
1 polymer ?
#
loop_
_entity_poly.entity_id
_entity_poly.type
_entity_poly.pdbx_seq_one_letter_code
_entity_poly.pdbx_strand_id
1 'polypeptide(L)'
;SPELRSDRDFVLRVVQQQGLALWRAEAGLRADREVVEAAVQRDADALAAASPALRADRAAVLACVRRNGHTLRHAIAEFRGAPDVALAAVRQDASALQYASEGLRGDR
;
A
#
# COMPACT_ATOMS: atom_id res chain seq x y z
N SER A 1 -21.16 6.21 11.85
CA SER A 1 -21.40 5.19 12.90
C SER A 1 -20.12 4.41 13.14
N PRO A 2 -19.73 4.17 14.40
CA PRO A 2 -18.63 3.27 14.77
C PRO A 2 -18.80 1.87 14.19
N GLU A 3 -20.03 1.37 14.12
CA GLU A 3 -20.37 0.01 13.65
C GLU A 3 -19.98 -0.19 12.18
N LEU A 4 -20.22 0.81 11.32
CA LEU A 4 -19.85 0.75 9.90
C LEU A 4 -18.33 0.80 9.67
N ARG A 5 -17.54 1.29 10.64
CA ARG A 5 -16.07 1.31 10.52
C ARG A 5 -15.43 -0.04 10.80
N SER A 6 -16.18 -0.95 11.43
CA SER A 6 -15.77 -2.32 11.74
C SER A 6 -16.47 -3.35 10.84
N ASP A 7 -17.50 -2.96 10.11
CA ASP A 7 -18.13 -3.79 9.08
C ASP A 7 -17.18 -3.92 7.88
N ARG A 8 -16.59 -5.12 7.76
CA ARG A 8 -15.61 -5.44 6.72
C ARG A 8 -16.16 -5.24 5.32
N ASP A 9 -17.36 -5.72 5.03
CA ASP A 9 -17.94 -5.69 3.68
C ASP A 9 -18.31 -4.26 3.29
N PHE A 10 -18.84 -3.50 4.24
CA PHE A 10 -19.09 -2.07 4.05
C PHE A 10 -17.79 -1.32 3.77
N VAL A 11 -16.76 -1.49 4.61
CA VAL A 11 -15.47 -0.83 4.44
C VAL A 11 -14.83 -1.23 3.12
N LEU A 12 -14.87 -2.51 2.74
CA LEU A 12 -14.31 -2.99 1.47
C LEU A 12 -14.96 -2.29 0.27
N ARG A 13 -16.29 -2.15 0.25
CA ARG A 13 -16.99 -1.40 -0.82
C ARG A 13 -16.58 0.08 -0.84
N VAL A 14 -16.43 0.69 0.34
CA VAL A 14 -16.05 2.11 0.44
C VAL A 14 -14.63 2.33 -0.09
N VAL A 15 -13.65 1.51 0.31
CA VAL A 15 -12.25 1.69 -0.12
C VAL A 15 -12.04 1.41 -1.60
N GLN A 16 -12.86 0.53 -2.20
CA GLN A 16 -12.86 0.32 -3.66
C GLN A 16 -13.25 1.57 -4.44
N GLN A 17 -14.10 2.43 -3.88
CA GLN A 17 -14.48 3.71 -4.50
C GLN A 17 -13.54 4.85 -4.11
N GLN A 18 -13.08 4.86 -2.85
CA GLN A 18 -12.23 5.88 -2.27
C GLN A 18 -11.17 5.23 -1.36
N GLY A 19 -10.00 4.89 -1.92
CA GLY A 19 -8.93 4.15 -1.21
C GLY A 19 -8.51 4.78 0.11
N LEU A 20 -8.41 6.12 0.15
CA LEU A 20 -8.08 6.85 1.37
C LEU A 20 -9.08 6.64 2.51
N ALA A 21 -10.32 6.24 2.26
CA ALA A 21 -11.29 6.00 3.33
C ALA A 21 -10.83 4.95 4.36
N LEU A 22 -9.83 4.13 4.03
CA LEU A 22 -9.17 3.19 4.92
C LEU A 22 -8.70 3.84 6.24
N TRP A 23 -8.29 5.12 6.26
CA TRP A 23 -7.87 5.78 7.51
C TRP A 23 -8.99 5.86 8.56
N ARG A 24 -10.25 5.74 8.13
CA ARG A 24 -11.43 5.75 9.02
C ARG A 24 -11.83 4.35 9.49
N ALA A 25 -11.26 3.30 8.92
CA ALA A 25 -11.58 1.93 9.30
C ALA A 25 -11.01 1.61 10.70
N GLU A 26 -11.65 0.67 11.39
CA GLU A 26 -11.19 0.13 12.66
C GLU A 26 -9.79 -0.51 12.52
N ALA A 27 -9.04 -0.62 13.62
CA ALA A 27 -7.65 -1.06 13.59
C ALA A 27 -7.48 -2.47 12.99
N GLY A 28 -8.40 -3.39 13.26
CA GLY A 28 -8.42 -4.73 12.67
C GLY A 28 -8.53 -4.70 11.15
N LEU A 29 -9.40 -3.85 10.60
CA LEU A 29 -9.56 -3.71 9.15
C LEU A 29 -8.39 -2.99 8.47
N ARG A 30 -7.69 -2.11 9.19
CA ARG A 30 -6.41 -1.53 8.71
C ARG A 30 -5.27 -2.56 8.71
N ALA A 31 -5.44 -3.68 9.41
CA ALA A 31 -4.54 -4.83 9.36
C ALA A 31 -5.04 -5.94 8.42
N ASP A 32 -6.27 -5.83 7.89
CA ASP A 32 -6.81 -6.78 6.91
C ASP A 32 -6.15 -6.54 5.55
N ARG A 33 -5.41 -7.56 5.12
CA ARG A 33 -4.63 -7.52 3.89
C ARG A 33 -5.48 -7.26 2.65
N GLU A 34 -6.66 -7.88 2.54
CA GLU A 34 -7.52 -7.72 1.36
C GLU A 34 -8.10 -6.31 1.31
N VAL A 35 -8.54 -5.78 2.46
CA VAL A 35 -9.08 -4.42 2.56
C VAL A 35 -8.00 -3.39 2.20
N VAL A 36 -6.78 -3.58 2.69
CA VAL A 36 -5.65 -2.69 2.39
C VAL A 36 -5.22 -2.78 0.93
N GLU A 37 -5.12 -3.98 0.36
CA GLU A 37 -4.80 -4.17 -1.06
C GLU A 37 -5.86 -3.55 -1.97
N ALA A 38 -7.15 -3.70 -1.64
CA ALA A 38 -8.25 -3.06 -2.38
C ALA A 38 -8.17 -1.53 -2.30
N ALA A 39 -7.85 -0.99 -1.13
CA ALA A 39 -7.66 0.44 -0.94
C ALA A 39 -6.46 0.96 -1.75
N VAL A 40 -5.34 0.24 -1.73
CA VAL A 40 -4.11 0.58 -2.48
C VAL A 40 -4.32 0.53 -3.99
N GLN A 41 -5.06 -0.48 -4.47
CA GLN A 41 -5.41 -0.58 -5.89
C GLN A 41 -6.14 0.67 -6.38
N ARG A 42 -6.94 1.28 -5.51
CA ARG A 42 -7.68 2.51 -5.80
C ARG A 42 -6.84 3.78 -5.60
N ASP A 43 -6.02 3.82 -4.56
CA ASP A 43 -5.14 4.93 -4.20
C ASP A 43 -3.87 4.43 -3.49
N ALA A 44 -2.70 4.67 -4.09
CA ALA A 44 -1.41 4.25 -3.54
C ALA A 44 -1.15 4.75 -2.11
N ASP A 45 -1.72 5.90 -1.74
CA ASP A 45 -1.56 6.50 -0.42
C ASP A 45 -2.26 5.72 0.69
N ALA A 46 -3.18 4.82 0.34
CA ALA A 46 -3.89 4.02 1.32
C ALA A 46 -2.96 3.16 2.19
N LEU A 47 -1.78 2.77 1.69
CA LEU A 47 -0.80 2.02 2.49
C LEU A 47 -0.36 2.80 3.74
N ALA A 48 -0.36 4.13 3.72
CA ALA A 48 -0.03 4.94 4.89
C ALA A 48 -1.02 4.75 6.06
N ALA A 49 -2.27 4.38 5.74
CA ALA A 49 -3.31 4.09 6.72
C ALA A 49 -3.30 2.63 7.21
N ALA A 50 -2.57 1.73 6.56
CA ALA A 50 -2.46 0.35 6.98
C ALA A 50 -1.75 0.22 8.34
N SER A 51 -1.99 -0.91 9.02
CA SER A 51 -1.36 -1.19 10.30
C SER A 51 0.16 -1.21 10.19
N PRO A 52 0.91 -0.82 11.25
CA PRO A 52 2.37 -0.88 11.24
C PRO A 52 2.90 -2.28 10.91
N ALA A 53 2.23 -3.34 11.38
CA ALA A 53 2.59 -4.72 11.11
C ALA A 53 2.53 -5.05 9.61
N LEU A 54 1.47 -4.62 8.91
CA LEU A 54 1.32 -4.86 7.47
C LEU A 54 2.34 -4.04 6.66
N ARG A 55 2.60 -2.79 7.08
CA ARG A 55 3.64 -1.95 6.45
C ARG A 55 5.06 -2.49 6.62
N ALA A 56 5.30 -3.28 7.66
CA ALA A 56 6.56 -3.98 7.90
C ALA A 56 6.59 -5.40 7.31
N ASP A 57 5.46 -5.92 6.84
CA ASP A 57 5.39 -7.21 6.16
C ASP A 57 5.76 -7.04 4.68
N ARG A 58 6.93 -7.58 4.33
CA ARG A 58 7.45 -7.55 2.96
C ARG A 58 6.47 -8.16 1.95
N ALA A 59 5.82 -9.28 2.28
CA ALA A 59 4.91 -9.97 1.37
C ALA A 59 3.64 -9.15 1.14
N ALA A 60 3.14 -8.47 2.17
CA ALA A 60 1.99 -7.58 2.06
C ALA A 60 2.34 -6.32 1.25
N VAL A 61 3.48 -5.67 1.54
CA VAL A 61 3.95 -4.50 0.79
C VAL A 61 4.19 -4.85 -0.68
N LEU A 62 4.82 -5.99 -0.97
CA LEU A 62 5.07 -6.42 -2.35
C LEU A 62 3.76 -6.68 -3.11
N ALA A 63 2.74 -7.23 -2.45
CA ALA A 63 1.41 -7.37 -3.04
C ALA A 63 0.78 -6.00 -3.36
N CYS A 64 0.85 -5.06 -2.43
CA CYS A 64 0.37 -3.69 -2.62
C CYS A 64 1.11 -2.97 -3.77
N VAL A 65 2.44 -3.08 -3.82
CA VAL A 65 3.26 -2.51 -4.90
C VAL A 65 2.92 -3.12 -6.28
N ARG A 66 2.61 -4.42 -6.32
CA ARG A 66 2.17 -5.09 -7.56
C ARG A 66 0.76 -4.67 -8.00
N ARG A 67 -0.04 -4.07 -7.11
CA ARG A 67 -1.36 -3.48 -7.44
C ARG A 67 -1.23 -2.03 -7.89
N ASN A 68 -0.30 -1.29 -7.28
CA ASN A 68 -0.02 0.09 -7.61
C ASN A 68 1.46 0.41 -7.33
N GLY A 69 2.24 0.67 -8.38
CA GLY A 69 3.68 0.92 -8.23
C GLY A 69 4.00 2.13 -7.36
N HIS A 70 3.13 3.15 -7.33
CA HIS A 70 3.35 4.37 -6.55
C HIS A 70 3.29 4.12 -5.04
N THR A 71 2.75 2.98 -4.61
CA THR A 71 2.72 2.57 -3.21
C THR A 71 4.11 2.46 -2.58
N LEU A 72 5.15 2.28 -3.40
CA LEU A 72 6.54 2.29 -2.95
C LEU A 72 6.87 3.52 -2.10
N ARG A 73 6.24 4.67 -2.34
CA ARG A 73 6.48 5.91 -1.57
C ARG A 73 6.16 5.80 -0.07
N HIS A 74 5.24 4.90 0.30
CA HIS A 74 4.79 4.68 1.69
C HIS A 74 5.38 3.44 2.34
N ALA A 75 6.10 2.63 1.56
CA ALA A 75 6.88 1.53 2.09
C ALA A 75 7.99 2.06 3.01
N ILE A 76 8.38 1.25 3.99
CA ILE A 76 9.51 1.57 4.88
C ILE A 76 10.80 1.70 4.07
N ALA A 77 11.77 2.44 4.61
CA ALA A 77 13.03 2.74 3.92
C ALA A 77 13.75 1.47 3.42
N GLU A 78 13.71 0.39 4.20
CA GLU A 78 14.26 -0.92 3.83
C GLU A 78 13.69 -1.45 2.50
N PHE A 79 12.36 -1.38 2.32
CA PHE A 79 11.70 -1.85 1.10
C PHE A 79 11.84 -0.88 -0.07
N ARG A 80 11.98 0.42 0.20
CA ARG A 80 12.32 1.41 -0.84
C ARG A 80 13.73 1.19 -1.40
N GLY A 81 14.63 0.63 -0.60
CA GLY A 81 15.98 0.22 -1.01
C GLY A 81 16.09 -1.22 -1.50
N ALA A 82 15.01 -1.99 -1.53
CA ALA A 82 15.02 -3.38 -1.96
C ALA A 82 14.86 -3.48 -3.49
N PRO A 83 15.83 -4.05 -4.23
CA PRO A 83 15.78 -4.09 -5.70
C PRO A 83 14.56 -4.82 -6.26
N ASP A 84 14.14 -5.92 -5.63
CA ASP A 84 12.97 -6.70 -6.03
C ASP A 84 11.65 -5.93 -5.84
N VAL A 85 11.52 -5.16 -4.76
CA VAL A 85 10.34 -4.32 -4.49
C VAL A 85 10.33 -3.12 -5.43
N ALA A 86 11.46 -2.45 -5.63
CA ALA A 86 11.60 -1.34 -6.57
C ALA A 86 11.32 -1.79 -8.01
N LEU A 87 11.85 -2.95 -8.42
CA LEU A 87 11.57 -3.52 -9.74
C LEU A 87 10.09 -3.87 -9.91
N ALA A 88 9.44 -4.41 -8.88
CA ALA A 88 7.99 -4.65 -8.92
C ALA A 88 7.20 -3.35 -9.10
N ALA A 89 7.61 -2.26 -8.46
CA ALA A 89 7.00 -0.95 -8.61
C ALA A 89 7.18 -0.38 -10.03
N VAL A 90 8.41 -0.45 -10.56
CA VAL A 90 8.75 0.04 -11.91
C VAL A 90 8.02 -0.74 -13.00
N ARG A 91 7.82 -2.05 -12.80
CA ARG A 91 7.02 -2.89 -13.72
C ARG A 91 5.56 -2.49 -13.76
N GLN A 92 5.02 -1.93 -12.68
CA GLN A 92 3.67 -1.38 -12.64
C GLN A 92 3.62 0.01 -13.26
N ASP A 93 4.53 0.90 -12.87
CA ASP A 93 4.69 2.23 -13.44
C ASP A 93 6.15 2.65 -13.33
N ALA A 94 6.80 2.92 -14.47
CA ALA A 94 8.19 3.31 -14.51
C ALA A 94 8.50 4.58 -13.69
N SER A 95 7.52 5.48 -13.56
CA SER A 95 7.65 6.69 -12.74
C SER A 95 7.76 6.39 -11.24
N ALA A 96 7.38 5.18 -10.79
CA ALA A 96 7.52 4.76 -9.40
C ALA A 96 8.99 4.62 -8.97
N LEU A 97 9.94 4.53 -9.92
CA LEU A 97 11.38 4.56 -9.62
C LEU A 97 11.78 5.81 -8.81
N GLN A 98 11.08 6.93 -8.98
CA GLN A 98 11.33 8.17 -8.23
C GLN A 98 11.26 7.97 -6.70
N TYR A 99 10.51 6.95 -6.26
CA TYR A 99 10.31 6.61 -4.85
C TYR A 99 11.29 5.57 -4.32
N ALA A 100 12.09 4.92 -5.16
CA ALA A 100 13.15 4.04 -4.70
C ALA A 100 14.24 4.82 -3.94
N SER A 101 15.11 4.11 -3.23
CA SER A 101 16.29 4.72 -2.59
C SER A 101 17.20 5.38 -3.63
N GLU A 102 18.01 6.35 -3.20
CA GLU A 102 18.96 7.05 -4.10
C GLU A 102 19.89 6.08 -4.82
N GLY A 103 20.40 5.05 -4.12
CA GLY A 103 21.26 4.04 -4.71
C GLY A 103 20.62 3.31 -5.90
N LEU A 104 19.32 2.99 -5.82
CA LEU A 104 18.60 2.31 -6.90
C LEU A 104 18.16 3.24 -8.04
N ARG A 105 18.02 4.55 -7.78
CA ARG A 105 17.66 5.52 -8.81
C ARG A 105 18.83 5.86 -9.74
N GLY A 106 20.06 5.75 -9.23
CA GLY A 106 21.30 6.02 -9.96
C GLY A 106 21.89 4.81 -10.68
N ASP A 107 21.44 3.60 -10.35
CA ASP A 107 21.82 2.35 -11.02
C ASP A 107 21.05 2.23 -12.34
N ARG A 108 21.56 2.90 -13.38
CA ARG A 108 21.02 2.94 -14.75
C ARG A 108 21.86 2.10 -15.70
#